data_AF-A0A849CKB9-F1
#
_entry.id   AF-A0A849CKB9-F1
#
_cell.length_a   1.000
_cell.length_b   1.000
_cell.length_c   1.000
_cell.angle_alpha   90.00
_cell.angle_beta   90.00
_cell.angle_gamma   90.00
#
_symmetry.space_group_name_H-M   'P 1'
#
loop_
_entity.id
_entity.type
_entity.pdbx_description
1 polymer ?
#
loop_
_entity_poly.entity_id
_entity_poly.type
_entity_poly.pdbx_seq_one_letter_code
_entity_poly.pdbx_strand_id
1 'polypeptide(L)' 'MKTTASFDFLESLIVLSCLVGFGYTLYSFLTFAASQLDFMQIIFAVFIWVIAWQIIGAVLFFAYRLGSGRLFSKANK' A
#
# COMPACT_ATOMS: atom_id res chain seq x y z
N MET A 1 19.94 22.58 3.28
CA MET A 1 18.79 22.37 2.37
C MET A 1 18.88 21.05 1.57
N LYS A 2 19.40 19.94 2.16
CA LYS A 2 19.56 18.64 1.45
C LYS A 2 18.62 17.53 1.91
N THR A 3 17.94 17.70 3.04
CA THR A 3 17.15 16.65 3.69
C THR A 3 15.79 16.42 3.04
N THR A 4 15.12 17.45 2.54
CA THR A 4 13.76 17.36 1.96
C THR A 4 13.68 16.43 0.74
N ALA A 5 14.64 16.53 -0.19
CA ALA A 5 14.63 15.73 -1.42
C ALA A 5 14.80 14.22 -1.19
N SER A 6 15.60 13.81 -0.20
CA SER A 6 15.78 12.39 0.13
C SER A 6 14.54 11.78 0.79
N PHE A 7 13.78 12.57 1.56
CA PHE A 7 12.52 12.12 2.16
C PHE A 7 11.41 11.95 1.12
N ASP A 8 11.29 12.88 0.18
CA ASP A 8 10.29 12.79 -0.90
C ASP A 8 10.56 11.60 -1.83
N PHE A 9 11.84 11.26 -2.04
CA PHE A 9 12.24 10.06 -2.76
C PHE A 9 11.82 8.76 -2.05
N LEU A 10 11.99 8.68 -0.73
CA LEU A 10 11.63 7.48 0.04
C LEU A 10 10.11 7.26 0.06
N GLU A 11 9.34 8.33 0.23
CA GLU A 11 7.88 8.29 0.17
C GLU A 11 7.38 7.83 -1.21
N SER A 12 8.01 8.34 -2.28
CA SER A 12 7.73 7.91 -3.65
C SER A 12 8.06 6.43 -3.89
N LEU A 13 9.16 5.95 -3.31
CA LEU A 13 9.57 4.55 -3.42
C LEU A 13 8.60 3.60 -2.69
N ILE A 14 8.06 4.02 -1.54
CA ILE A 14 7.03 3.28 -0.81
C ILE A 14 5.75 3.21 -1.65
N VAL A 15 5.30 4.33 -2.21
CA VAL A 15 4.10 4.37 -3.07
C VAL A 15 4.28 3.49 -4.30
N LEU A 16 5.44 3.57 -4.97
CA LEU A 16 5.75 2.74 -6.14
C LEU A 16 5.73 1.25 -5.78
N SER A 17 6.35 0.89 -4.64
CA SER A 17 6.39 -0.49 -4.16
C SER A 17 5.00 -1.03 -3.82
N CYS A 18 4.15 -0.20 -3.21
CA CYS A 18 2.74 -0.54 -2.96
C CYS A 18 1.96 -0.73 -4.26
N LEU A 19 2.19 0.11 -5.27
CA LEU A 19 1.45 0.07 -6.54
C LEU A 19 1.83 -1.15 -7.38
N VAL A 20 3.14 -1.43 -7.48
CA VAL A 20 3.66 -2.62 -8.16
C VAL A 20 3.26 -3.89 -7.41
N GLY A 21 3.40 -3.90 -6.09
CA GLY A 21 2.99 -5.01 -5.23
C GLY A 21 1.49 -5.30 -5.39
N PHE A 22 0.65 -4.26 -5.32
CA PHE A 22 -0.79 -4.35 -5.54
C PHE A 22 -1.12 -4.98 -6.90
N GLY A 23 -0.54 -4.45 -7.97
CA GLY A 23 -0.80 -4.93 -9.33
C GLY A 23 -0.38 -6.39 -9.53
N TYR A 24 0.83 -6.76 -9.09
CA TYR A 24 1.36 -8.12 -9.21
C TYR A 24 0.52 -9.15 -8.46
N THR A 25 0.17 -8.83 -7.22
CA THR A 25 -0.57 -9.74 -6.36
C THR A 25 -2.05 -9.82 -6.75
N LEU A 26 -2.65 -8.73 -7.25
CA LEU A 26 -3.98 -8.75 -7.86
C LEU A 26 -4.02 -9.58 -9.14
N TYR A 27 -3.03 -9.44 -10.03
CA TYR A 27 -2.91 -10.26 -11.24
C TYR A 27 -2.83 -11.74 -10.88
N SER A 28 -1.92 -12.12 -9.98
CA SER A 28 -1.75 -13.50 -9.52
C SER A 28 -3.04 -14.06 -8.90
N PHE A 29 -3.73 -13.24 -8.09
CA PHE A 29 -5.02 -13.61 -7.50
C PHE A 29 -6.09 -13.83 -8.56
N LEU A 30 -6.24 -12.92 -9.52
CA LEU A 30 -7.24 -13.03 -10.59
C LEU A 30 -6.97 -14.22 -11.52
N THR A 31 -5.70 -14.51 -11.83
CA THR A 31 -5.33 -15.70 -12.62
C THR A 31 -5.75 -16.99 -11.92
N PHE A 32 -5.54 -17.08 -10.60
CA PHE A 32 -6.01 -18.21 -9.81
C PHE A 32 -7.54 -18.25 -9.74
N ALA A 33 -8.16 -17.13 -9.37
CA ALA A 33 -9.58 -17.01 -9.13
C ALA A 33 -10.42 -17.30 -10.38
N ALA A 34 -9.98 -16.86 -11.56
CA ALA A 34 -10.65 -17.13 -12.83
C ALA A 34 -10.74 -18.62 -13.17
N SER A 35 -9.87 -19.46 -12.58
CA SER A 35 -9.86 -20.91 -12.82
C SER A 35 -10.67 -21.72 -11.80
N GLN A 36 -11.00 -21.15 -10.64
CA GLN A 36 -11.43 -21.90 -9.46
C GLN A 36 -12.70 -21.34 -8.78
N LEU A 37 -13.07 -20.09 -9.06
CA LEU A 37 -14.14 -19.38 -8.37
C LEU A 37 -15.23 -18.91 -9.33
N ASP A 38 -16.46 -18.88 -8.82
CA ASP A 38 -17.58 -18.29 -9.55
C ASP A 38 -17.53 -16.76 -9.50
N PHE A 39 -18.16 -16.09 -10.47
CA PHE A 39 -18.05 -14.65 -10.69
C PHE A 39 -18.38 -13.82 -9.45
N MET A 40 -19.41 -14.19 -8.70
CA MET A 40 -19.79 -13.50 -7.45
C MET A 40 -18.73 -13.65 -6.35
N GLN A 41 -18.05 -14.80 -6.28
CA GLN A 41 -16.96 -15.02 -5.32
C GLN A 41 -15.72 -14.22 -5.70
N ILE A 42 -15.43 -14.09 -7.00
CA ILE A 42 -14.33 -13.25 -7.50
C ILE A 42 -14.56 -11.79 -7.08
N ILE A 43 -15.77 -11.25 -7.27
CA ILE A 43 -16.09 -9.87 -6.87
C ILE A 43 -15.86 -9.66 -5.37
N PHE A 44 -16.39 -10.54 -4.54
CA PHE A 44 -16.26 -10.42 -3.09
C PHE A 44 -14.80 -10.53 -2.63
N ALA A 45 -14.03 -11.43 -3.24
CA ALA A 45 -12.62 -11.60 -2.92
C ALA A 45 -11.77 -10.40 -3.37
N VAL A 46 -12.04 -9.82 -4.56
CA VAL A 46 -11.41 -8.57 -5.01
C VAL A 46 -11.75 -7.42 -4.05
N PHE A 47 -12.98 -7.35 -3.54
CA PHE A 47 -13.37 -6.33 -2.58
C PHE A 47 -12.58 -6.44 -1.27
N ILE A 48 -12.50 -7.64 -0.67
CA ILE A 48 -11.69 -7.88 0.53
C ILE A 48 -10.22 -7.58 0.26
N TRP A 49 -9.72 -7.96 -0.91
CA TRP A 49 -8.35 -7.72 -1.33
C TRP A 49 -7.99 -6.24 -1.38
N VAL A 50 -8.87 -5.41 -1.96
CA VAL A 50 -8.70 -3.95 -1.98
C VAL A 50 -8.63 -3.41 -0.55
N ILE A 51 -9.50 -3.86 0.36
CA ILE A 51 -9.47 -3.43 1.77
C ILE A 51 -8.13 -3.81 2.42
N ALA A 52 -7.66 -5.04 2.22
CA ALA A 52 -6.38 -5.49 2.77
C ALA A 52 -5.23 -4.61 2.30
N TRP A 53 -5.20 -4.24 1.01
CA TRP A 53 -4.17 -3.36 0.46
C TRP A 53 -4.27 -1.91 0.96
N GLN A 54 -5.46 -1.40 1.21
CA GLN A 54 -5.61 -0.09 1.86
C GLN A 54 -5.03 -0.10 3.27
N ILE A 55 -5.23 -1.20 4.03
CA ILE A 55 -4.63 -1.36 5.36
C ILE A 55 -3.11 -1.45 5.26
N ILE A 56 -2.55 -2.25 4.35
CA ILE A 56 -1.10 -2.38 4.14
C ILE A 56 -0.48 -1.02 3.78
N GLY A 57 -1.08 -0.30 2.82
CA GLY A 57 -0.63 1.03 2.42
C GLY A 57 -0.66 2.02 3.60
N ALA A 58 -1.74 2.04 4.37
CA ALA A 58 -1.86 2.88 5.56
C ALA A 58 -0.82 2.55 6.62
N VAL A 59 -0.56 1.27 6.90
CA VAL A 59 0.45 0.82 7.86
C VAL A 59 1.86 1.22 7.42
N LEU A 60 2.21 1.02 6.15
CA LEU A 60 3.51 1.42 5.61
C LEU A 60 3.73 2.92 5.69
N PHE A 61 2.71 3.70 5.36
CA PHE A 61 2.77 5.16 5.42
C PHE A 61 2.86 5.68 6.87
N PHE A 62 2.14 5.03 7.79
CA PHE A 62 2.19 5.31 9.21
C PHE A 62 3.57 4.97 9.81
N ALA A 63 4.12 3.79 9.47
CA ALA A 63 5.46 3.38 9.89
C ALA A 63 6.54 4.34 9.37
N TYR A 64 6.44 4.79 8.12
CA TYR A 64 7.31 5.82 7.56
C TYR A 64 7.21 7.15 8.33
N ARG A 65 6.00 7.59 8.67
CA ARG A 65 5.78 8.80 9.48
C ARG A 65 6.30 8.68 10.91
N LEU A 66 6.24 7.50 11.51
CA LEU A 66 6.83 7.20 12.82
C LEU A 66 8.37 7.28 12.74
N GLY A 67 8.98 6.56 11.81
CA GLY A 67 10.44 6.50 11.65
C GLY A 67 11.07 7.84 11.24
N SER A 68 10.33 8.70 10.53
CA SER A 68 10.78 10.04 10.15
C SER A 68 10.57 11.12 11.23
N GLY A 69 9.99 10.78 12.39
CA GLY A 69 9.73 11.73 13.49
C GLY A 69 8.64 12.77 13.21
N ARG A 70 7.99 12.73 12.03
CA ARG A 70 6.94 13.69 11.64
C ARG A 70 5.65 13.56 12.46
N LEU A 71 5.39 12.40 13.06
CA LEU A 71 4.27 12.19 13.98
C LEU A 71 4.38 13.05 15.24
N PHE A 72 5.59 13.21 15.79
CA PHE A 72 5.85 14.04 16.96
C PHE A 72 6.12 15.51 16.61
N SER A 73 6.72 15.79 15.44
CA SER A 73 6.95 17.16 14.99
C SER A 73 5.67 17.94 14.66
N LYS A 74 4.55 17.27 14.37
CA LYS A 74 3.23 17.91 14.21
C LYS A 74 2.43 18.04 15.51
N ALA A 75 2.75 17.27 16.54
CA ALA A 75 2.08 17.34 17.84
C ALA A 75 2.60 18.50 18.71
N ASN A 76 3.75 19.08 18.37
CA ASN A 76 4.43 20.11 19.14
C ASN A 76 4.40 21.50 18.46
N LYS A 77 3.43 21.73 17.58
CA LYS A 77 3.15 23.03 16.94
C LYS A 77 1.71 23.44 17.21
#